data_AF-A0A7C2WVW9-F1
#
_entry.id   AF-A0A7C2WVW9-F1
#
_cell.length_a   1.000
_cell.length_b   1.000
_cell.length_c   1.000
_cell.angle_alpha   90.00
_cell.angle_beta   90.00
_cell.angle_gamma   90.00
#
_symmetry.space_group_name_H-M   'P 1'
#
loop_
_entity.id
_entity.type
_entity.pdbx_description
1 polymer ?
#
loop_
_entity_poly.entity_id
_entity_poly.type
_entity_poly.pdbx_seq_one_letter_code
_entity_poly.pdbx_strand_id
1 'polypeptide(L)'
;MQTDNIFRSILRALRRAWIPILTFALTYLIAVLIGIFLVHTGNAFALSSRDNIIANAQTSSILQAIHTGNRLHAALLDFGANLFAACTNTISGLTIIVPYPVAAYRGWVIGIVSVDSAHLSRLADPSSAFYYILTVILQLIPYSLAGGAGVNLGLAYLRPRPSYQGEKWLGLPKEAIRDTLRIYILVLPLFLGASLWEFLAA
;
A
#
# COMPACT_ATOMS: atom_id res chain seq x y z
N MET A 1 29.47 -4.85 -11.80
CA MET A 1 30.18 -4.32 -10.61
C MET A 1 29.38 -3.29 -9.81
N GLN A 2 28.80 -2.22 -10.41
CA GLN A 2 28.02 -1.22 -9.66
C GLN A 2 26.56 -1.66 -9.36
N THR A 3 25.92 -2.40 -10.28
CA THR A 3 24.57 -2.97 -10.13
C THR A 3 24.49 -4.08 -9.09
N ASP A 4 25.52 -4.94 -9.02
CA ASP A 4 25.63 -6.01 -8.04
C ASP A 4 25.61 -5.48 -6.59
N ASN A 5 26.17 -4.28 -6.39
CA ASN A 5 26.17 -3.60 -5.09
C ASN A 5 24.80 -3.03 -4.72
N ILE A 6 24.02 -2.53 -5.69
CA ILE A 6 22.68 -1.99 -5.44
C ILE A 6 21.72 -3.12 -5.07
N PHE A 7 21.67 -4.19 -5.86
CA PHE A 7 20.78 -5.33 -5.61
C PHE A 7 21.02 -5.95 -4.24
N ARG A 8 22.29 -6.24 -3.89
CA ARG A 8 22.66 -6.75 -2.56
C ARG A 8 22.29 -5.78 -1.43
N SER A 9 22.31 -4.48 -1.69
CA SER A 9 21.94 -3.47 -0.68
C SER A 9 20.43 -3.40 -0.48
N ILE A 10 19.64 -3.53 -1.55
CA ILE A 10 18.18 -3.63 -1.46
C ILE A 10 17.77 -4.92 -0.72
N LEU A 11 18.37 -6.06 -1.05
CA LEU A 11 18.11 -7.33 -0.36
C LEU A 11 18.44 -7.25 1.14
N ARG A 12 19.55 -6.60 1.50
CA ARG A 12 19.89 -6.36 2.91
C ARG A 12 18.88 -5.46 3.61
N ALA A 13 18.41 -4.41 2.94
CA ALA A 13 17.37 -3.52 3.47
C ALA A 13 16.06 -4.29 3.72
N LEU A 14 15.60 -5.08 2.74
CA LEU A 14 14.43 -5.95 2.89
C LEU A 14 14.60 -6.95 4.02
N ARG A 15 15.75 -7.63 4.10
CA ARG A 15 16.05 -8.59 5.16
C ARG A 15 16.13 -7.94 6.55
N ARG A 16 16.41 -6.65 6.68
CA ARG A 16 16.35 -5.97 7.99
C ARG A 16 14.94 -5.54 8.36
N ALA A 17 14.13 -5.17 7.36
CA ALA A 17 12.74 -4.71 7.54
C ALA A 17 11.68 -5.82 7.44
N TRP A 18 12.07 -7.09 7.23
CA TRP A 18 11.13 -8.15 6.87
C TRP A 18 10.02 -8.40 7.91
N ILE A 19 10.31 -8.35 9.21
CA ILE A 19 9.28 -8.56 10.25
C ILE A 19 8.26 -7.41 10.21
N PRO A 20 8.66 -6.13 10.26
CA PRO A 20 7.73 -5.01 10.03
C PRO A 20 6.95 -5.11 8.73
N ILE A 21 7.59 -5.43 7.60
CA ILE A 21 6.92 -5.59 6.30
C ILE A 21 5.87 -6.71 6.36
N LEU A 22 6.22 -7.86 6.94
CA LEU A 22 5.32 -9.02 7.03
C LEU A 22 4.12 -8.72 7.94
N THR A 23 4.36 -8.16 9.13
CA THR A 23 3.26 -7.81 10.04
C THR A 23 2.34 -6.74 9.44
N PHE A 24 2.90 -5.80 8.68
CA PHE A 24 2.13 -4.82 7.93
C PHE A 24 1.27 -5.47 6.84
N ALA A 25 1.89 -6.35 6.04
CA ALA A 25 1.21 -7.10 4.99
C ALA A 25 0.09 -7.97 5.56
N LEU A 26 0.32 -8.65 6.69
CA LEU A 26 -0.68 -9.47 7.37
C LEU A 26 -1.85 -8.61 7.88
N THR A 27 -1.58 -7.45 8.47
CA THR A 27 -2.62 -6.53 8.93
C THR A 27 -3.49 -6.09 7.76
N TYR A 28 -2.85 -5.71 6.65
CA TYR A 28 -3.53 -5.31 5.42
C TYR A 28 -4.38 -6.45 4.86
N LEU A 29 -3.81 -7.64 4.74
CA LEU A 29 -4.47 -8.83 4.20
C LEU A 29 -5.68 -9.24 5.05
N ILE A 30 -5.53 -9.30 6.38
CA ILE A 30 -6.62 -9.64 7.29
C ILE A 30 -7.75 -8.63 7.14
N ALA A 31 -7.44 -7.34 7.07
CA ALA A 31 -8.47 -6.32 6.90
C ALA A 31 -9.21 -6.41 5.55
N VAL A 32 -8.49 -6.73 4.46
CA VAL A 32 -9.11 -7.04 3.14
C VAL A 32 -10.08 -8.21 3.28
N LEU A 33 -9.65 -9.31 3.90
CA LEU A 33 -10.48 -10.51 4.07
C LEU A 33 -11.73 -10.22 4.93
N ILE A 34 -11.59 -9.42 5.99
CA ILE A 34 -12.73 -8.96 6.80
C ILE A 34 -13.71 -8.15 5.95
N GLY A 35 -13.21 -7.19 5.15
CA GLY A 35 -14.04 -6.38 4.26
C GLY A 35 -14.82 -7.24 3.26
N ILE A 36 -14.13 -8.18 2.59
CA ILE A 36 -14.73 -9.15 1.66
C ILE A 36 -15.83 -9.95 2.38
N PHE A 37 -15.51 -10.54 3.53
CA PHE A 37 -16.45 -11.35 4.30
C PHE A 37 -17.72 -10.57 4.67
N LEU A 38 -17.58 -9.33 5.14
CA LEU A 38 -18.72 -8.52 5.56
C LEU A 38 -19.67 -8.19 4.40
N VAL A 39 -19.15 -7.78 3.24
CA VAL A 39 -20.03 -7.46 2.10
C VAL A 39 -20.68 -8.71 1.50
N HIS A 40 -19.98 -9.84 1.47
CA HIS A 40 -20.53 -11.10 0.96
C HIS A 40 -21.54 -11.77 1.89
N THR A 41 -21.58 -11.38 3.17
CA THR A 41 -22.61 -11.81 4.13
C THR A 41 -23.80 -10.84 4.19
N GLY A 42 -23.83 -9.80 3.35
CA GLY A 42 -24.92 -8.81 3.32
C GLY A 42 -24.87 -7.81 4.48
N ASN A 43 -23.71 -7.58 5.09
CA ASN A 43 -23.59 -6.64 6.20
C ASN A 43 -23.94 -5.20 5.75
N ALA A 44 -25.04 -4.66 6.27
CA ALA A 44 -25.56 -3.35 5.86
C ALA A 44 -24.57 -2.19 6.11
N PHE A 45 -23.79 -2.24 7.19
CA PHE A 45 -22.78 -1.23 7.48
C PHE A 45 -21.66 -1.22 6.43
N ALA A 46 -21.14 -2.40 6.07
CA ALA A 46 -20.09 -2.53 5.07
C ALA A 46 -20.56 -2.11 3.67
N LEU A 47 -21.79 -2.51 3.28
CA LEU A 47 -22.40 -2.13 2.00
C LEU A 47 -22.64 -0.61 1.92
N SER A 48 -23.24 -0.02 2.96
CA SER A 48 -23.46 1.44 3.00
C SER A 48 -22.14 2.21 3.00
N SER A 49 -21.12 1.73 3.70
CA SER A 49 -19.79 2.35 3.70
C SER A 49 -19.16 2.32 2.31
N ARG A 50 -19.27 1.20 1.60
CA ARG A 50 -18.80 1.06 0.21
C ARG A 50 -19.49 2.05 -0.71
N ASP A 51 -20.81 2.17 -0.61
CA ASP A 51 -21.58 3.11 -1.44
C ASP A 51 -21.21 4.56 -1.16
N ASN A 52 -21.05 4.95 0.11
CA ASN A 52 -20.61 6.28 0.51
C ASN A 52 -19.19 6.60 -0.01
N ILE A 53 -18.26 5.65 0.10
CA ILE A 53 -16.89 5.82 -0.38
C ILE A 53 -16.87 6.01 -1.90
N ILE A 54 -17.62 5.20 -2.65
CA ILE A 54 -17.67 5.30 -4.11
C ILE A 54 -18.36 6.58 -4.55
N ALA A 55 -19.44 6.99 -3.87
CA ALA A 55 -20.11 8.27 -4.15
C ALA A 55 -19.15 9.46 -3.95
N ASN A 56 -18.36 9.46 -2.88
CA ASN A 56 -17.36 10.51 -2.65
C ASN A 56 -16.24 10.47 -3.69
N ALA A 57 -15.84 9.27 -4.14
CA ALA A 57 -14.79 9.11 -5.14
C ALA A 57 -15.17 9.75 -6.50
N GLN A 58 -16.45 9.83 -6.85
CA GLN A 58 -16.94 10.45 -8.10
C GLN A 58 -16.49 11.90 -8.28
N THR A 59 -16.24 12.61 -7.19
CA THR A 59 -15.76 14.01 -7.23
C THR A 59 -14.24 14.13 -7.38
N SER A 60 -13.49 13.02 -7.37
CA SER A 60 -12.03 13.04 -7.44
C SER A 60 -11.51 13.52 -8.80
N SER A 61 -10.38 14.23 -8.79
CA SER A 61 -9.67 14.65 -10.01
C SER A 61 -9.24 13.45 -10.88
N ILE A 62 -9.01 12.29 -10.26
CA ILE A 62 -8.65 11.04 -10.94
C ILE A 62 -9.81 10.55 -11.82
N LEU A 63 -11.04 10.48 -11.28
CA LEU A 63 -12.20 10.08 -12.07
C LEU A 63 -12.59 11.14 -13.11
N GLN A 64 -12.42 12.44 -12.80
CA GLN A 64 -12.59 13.50 -13.81
C GLN A 64 -11.62 13.34 -14.99
N ALA A 65 -10.37 12.95 -14.74
CA ALA A 65 -9.39 12.66 -15.79
C ALA A 65 -9.78 11.44 -16.65
N ILE A 66 -10.38 10.40 -16.06
CA ILE A 66 -10.99 9.30 -16.82
C ILE A 66 -12.13 9.82 -17.71
N HIS A 67 -13.05 10.61 -17.15
CA HIS A 67 -14.24 11.10 -17.87
C HIS A 67 -13.88 12.01 -19.07
N THR A 68 -12.74 12.70 -19.00
CA THR A 68 -12.19 13.51 -20.10
C THR A 68 -11.37 12.69 -21.11
N GLY A 69 -11.34 11.36 -20.96
CA GLY A 69 -10.63 10.43 -21.84
C GLY A 69 -9.12 10.35 -21.60
N ASN A 70 -8.58 11.07 -20.61
CA ASN A 70 -7.14 11.14 -20.36
C ASN A 70 -6.69 10.10 -19.32
N ARG A 71 -6.72 8.83 -19.73
CA ARG A 71 -6.36 7.68 -18.87
C ARG A 71 -4.93 7.74 -18.33
N LEU A 72 -3.97 8.22 -19.13
CA LEU A 72 -2.58 8.36 -18.67
C LEU A 72 -2.47 9.43 -17.57
N HIS A 73 -3.16 10.56 -17.71
CA HIS A 73 -3.18 11.58 -16.66
C HIS A 73 -3.83 11.05 -15.37
N ALA A 74 -4.92 10.30 -15.48
CA ALA A 74 -5.56 9.64 -14.34
C ALA A 74 -4.59 8.67 -13.63
N ALA A 75 -3.85 7.85 -14.39
CA ALA A 75 -2.83 6.95 -13.84
C ALA A 75 -1.71 7.69 -13.08
N LEU A 76 -1.26 8.84 -13.61
CA LEU A 76 -0.21 9.64 -12.95
C LEU A 76 -0.71 10.32 -11.67
N LEU A 77 -1.97 10.77 -11.66
CA LEU A 77 -2.62 11.32 -10.46
C LEU A 77 -2.80 10.24 -9.38
N ASP A 78 -3.26 9.05 -9.76
CA ASP A 78 -3.39 7.91 -8.84
C ASP A 78 -2.02 7.48 -8.28
N PHE A 79 -1.00 7.38 -9.14
CA PHE A 79 0.37 7.12 -8.72
C PHE A 79 0.86 8.14 -7.68
N GLY A 80 0.65 9.44 -7.96
CA GLY A 80 1.03 10.52 -7.06
C GLY A 80 0.30 10.46 -5.72
N ALA A 81 -1.00 10.20 -5.73
CA ALA A 81 -1.82 10.05 -4.53
C ALA A 81 -1.37 8.84 -3.68
N ASN A 82 -1.14 7.69 -4.33
CA ASN A 82 -0.67 6.48 -3.67
C ASN A 82 0.73 6.66 -3.07
N LEU A 83 1.64 7.30 -3.81
CA LEU A 83 2.98 7.61 -3.31
C LEU A 83 2.94 8.57 -2.12
N PHE A 84 2.15 9.64 -2.20
CA PHE A 84 1.98 10.58 -1.08
C PHE A 84 1.41 9.89 0.17
N ALA A 85 0.40 9.05 -0.02
CA ALA A 85 -0.18 8.27 1.05
C ALA A 85 0.82 7.27 1.64
N ALA A 86 1.66 6.63 0.81
CA ALA A 86 2.72 5.73 1.26
C ALA A 86 3.80 6.47 2.05
N CYS A 87 4.26 7.64 1.60
CA CYS A 87 5.20 8.50 2.31
C CYS A 87 4.68 8.90 3.68
N THR A 88 3.42 9.36 3.75
CA THR A 88 2.76 9.72 5.00
C THR A 88 2.71 8.52 5.96
N ASN A 89 2.39 7.34 5.42
CA ASN A 89 2.35 6.11 6.21
C ASN A 89 3.75 5.70 6.72
N THR A 90 4.79 5.81 5.87
CA THR A 90 6.19 5.59 6.27
C THR A 90 6.62 6.53 7.39
N ILE A 91 6.29 7.82 7.29
CA ILE A 91 6.59 8.82 8.34
C ILE A 91 5.84 8.48 9.62
N SER A 92 4.56 8.14 9.54
CA SER A 92 3.78 7.72 10.70
C SER A 92 4.34 6.46 11.37
N GLY A 93 5.05 5.61 10.62
CA GLY A 93 5.78 4.45 11.14
C GLY A 93 6.89 4.76 12.13
N LEU A 94 7.33 6.02 12.25
CA LEU A 94 8.18 6.46 13.35
C LEU A 94 7.52 6.27 14.72
N THR A 95 6.18 6.31 14.77
CA THR A 95 5.40 6.02 16.00
C THR A 95 5.21 4.53 16.24
N ILE A 96 5.59 3.67 15.28
CA ILE A 96 5.41 2.21 15.26
C ILE A 96 3.94 1.77 15.15
N ILE A 97 3.02 2.35 15.92
CA ILE A 97 1.63 1.89 16.07
C ILE A 97 0.69 2.53 15.05
N VAL A 98 0.80 3.84 14.80
CA VAL A 98 -0.13 4.60 13.94
C VAL A 98 -0.31 4.04 12.52
N PRO A 99 0.70 3.49 11.82
CA PRO A 99 0.48 3.06 10.44
C PRO A 99 -0.38 1.77 10.34
N TYR A 100 -0.53 0.99 11.42
CA TYR A 100 -1.31 -0.25 11.40
C TYR A 100 -2.83 0.00 11.29
N PRO A 101 -3.45 0.90 12.07
CA PRO A 101 -4.83 1.33 11.83
C PRO A 101 -5.07 1.88 10.43
N VAL A 102 -4.12 2.64 9.87
CA VAL A 102 -4.23 3.18 8.50
C VAL A 102 -4.23 2.03 7.47
N ALA A 103 -3.35 1.04 7.63
CA ALA A 103 -3.35 -0.17 6.82
C ALA A 103 -4.63 -0.98 6.96
N ALA A 104 -5.13 -1.16 8.19
CA ALA A 104 -6.37 -1.88 8.44
C ALA A 104 -7.56 -1.18 7.76
N TYR A 105 -7.68 0.14 7.91
CA TYR A 105 -8.72 0.90 7.25
C TYR A 105 -8.64 0.77 5.73
N ARG A 106 -7.45 0.99 5.13
CA ARG A 106 -7.28 0.88 3.67
C ARG A 106 -7.55 -0.53 3.16
N GLY A 107 -7.05 -1.55 3.85
CA GLY A 107 -7.31 -2.95 3.51
C GLY A 107 -8.79 -3.28 3.57
N TRP A 108 -9.49 -2.84 4.61
CA TRP A 108 -10.94 -3.00 4.72
C TRP A 108 -11.69 -2.30 3.58
N VAL A 109 -11.33 -1.05 3.23
CA VAL A 109 -11.91 -0.33 2.08
C VAL A 109 -11.74 -1.10 0.78
N ILE A 110 -10.56 -1.66 0.52
CA ILE A 110 -10.34 -2.52 -0.65
C ILE A 110 -11.26 -3.75 -0.60
N GLY A 111 -11.36 -4.38 0.57
CA GLY A 111 -12.17 -5.58 0.76
C GLY A 111 -13.66 -5.36 0.51
N ILE A 112 -14.23 -4.25 0.99
CA ILE A 112 -15.66 -3.96 0.77
C ILE A 112 -15.98 -3.62 -0.69
N VAL A 113 -14.98 -3.17 -1.48
CA VAL A 113 -15.13 -2.90 -2.93
C VAL A 113 -15.05 -4.18 -3.78
N SER A 114 -14.98 -5.37 -3.14
CA SER A 114 -15.14 -6.66 -3.81
C SER A 114 -16.54 -6.96 -4.35
N VAL A 115 -17.52 -6.07 -4.09
CA VAL A 115 -18.86 -6.11 -4.69
C VAL A 115 -19.13 -4.89 -5.58
N ASP A 116 -19.95 -5.08 -6.60
CA ASP A 116 -20.36 -4.02 -7.54
C ASP A 116 -21.49 -3.13 -6.97
N SER A 117 -22.01 -2.22 -7.80
CA SER A 117 -23.09 -1.28 -7.42
C SER A 117 -24.44 -1.96 -7.19
N ALA A 118 -24.64 -3.17 -7.71
CA ALA A 118 -25.80 -4.01 -7.41
C ALA A 118 -25.55 -4.94 -6.20
N HIS A 119 -24.44 -4.72 -5.48
CA HIS A 119 -23.96 -5.54 -4.36
C HIS A 119 -23.72 -7.01 -4.76
N LEU A 120 -23.47 -7.27 -6.05
CA LEU A 120 -23.11 -8.57 -6.55
C LEU A 120 -21.60 -8.78 -6.45
N SER A 121 -21.19 -10.02 -6.19
CA SER A 121 -19.78 -10.36 -6.02
C SER A 121 -18.99 -10.20 -7.33
N ARG A 122 -17.91 -9.43 -7.28
CA ARG A 122 -16.91 -9.38 -8.37
C ARG A 122 -16.10 -10.67 -8.47
N LEU A 123 -16.10 -11.48 -7.40
CA LEU A 123 -15.39 -12.76 -7.35
C LEU A 123 -16.16 -13.89 -8.06
N ALA A 124 -17.42 -13.66 -8.43
CA ALA A 124 -18.24 -14.65 -9.12
C ALA A 124 -17.91 -14.76 -10.63
N ASP A 125 -17.42 -13.69 -11.25
CA ASP A 125 -16.99 -13.67 -12.65
C ASP A 125 -15.45 -13.78 -12.74
N PRO A 126 -14.88 -14.74 -13.50
CA PRO A 126 -13.44 -14.94 -13.54
C PRO A 126 -12.63 -13.72 -14.00
N SER A 127 -13.13 -12.94 -14.95
CA SER A 127 -12.43 -11.76 -15.47
C SER A 127 -12.43 -10.63 -14.46
N SER A 128 -13.58 -10.35 -13.85
CA SER A 128 -13.73 -9.37 -12.76
C SER A 128 -12.92 -9.75 -11.52
N ALA A 129 -12.92 -11.04 -11.16
CA ALA A 129 -12.14 -11.59 -10.05
C ALA A 129 -10.64 -11.42 -10.30
N PHE A 130 -10.17 -11.77 -11.50
CA PHE A 130 -8.76 -11.61 -11.87
C PHE A 130 -8.33 -10.16 -11.80
N TYR A 131 -9.10 -9.24 -12.40
CA TYR A 131 -8.82 -7.81 -12.35
C TYR A 131 -8.73 -7.31 -10.91
N TYR A 132 -9.75 -7.61 -10.09
CA TYR A 132 -9.78 -7.20 -8.69
C TYR A 132 -8.60 -7.76 -7.89
N ILE A 133 -8.36 -9.07 -7.94
CA ILE A 133 -7.28 -9.72 -7.18
C ILE A 133 -5.91 -9.15 -7.60
N LEU A 134 -5.68 -8.96 -8.90
CA LEU A 134 -4.43 -8.40 -9.38
C LEU A 134 -4.23 -6.96 -8.90
N THR A 135 -5.27 -6.11 -8.98
CA THR A 135 -5.25 -4.75 -8.43
C THR A 135 -4.94 -4.76 -6.93
N VAL A 136 -5.57 -5.65 -6.15
CA VAL A 136 -5.29 -5.78 -4.71
C VAL A 136 -3.83 -6.15 -4.46
N ILE A 137 -3.27 -7.13 -5.18
CA ILE A 137 -1.87 -7.55 -5.03
C ILE A 137 -0.92 -6.40 -5.38
N LEU A 138 -1.17 -5.73 -6.51
CA LEU A 138 -0.34 -4.63 -7.00
C LEU A 138 -0.33 -3.43 -6.05
N GLN A 139 -1.39 -3.20 -5.28
CA GLN A 139 -1.43 -2.15 -4.25
C GLN A 139 -0.85 -2.63 -2.90
N LEU A 140 -1.15 -3.86 -2.50
CA LEU A 140 -0.76 -4.41 -1.20
C LEU A 140 0.77 -4.46 -1.05
N ILE A 141 1.48 -4.91 -2.08
CA ILE A 141 2.94 -5.06 -2.05
C ILE A 141 3.65 -3.72 -1.76
N PRO A 142 3.51 -2.67 -2.58
CA PRO A 142 4.21 -1.41 -2.35
C PRO A 142 3.78 -0.72 -1.05
N TYR A 143 2.50 -0.81 -0.65
CA TYR A 143 2.07 -0.28 0.65
C TYR A 143 2.68 -1.03 1.83
N SER A 144 2.83 -2.35 1.74
CA SER A 144 3.47 -3.16 2.79
C SER A 144 4.96 -2.88 2.91
N LEU A 145 5.63 -2.70 1.77
CA LEU A 145 7.03 -2.28 1.73
C LEU A 145 7.22 -0.90 2.37
N ALA A 146 6.41 0.09 1.97
CA ALA A 146 6.51 1.46 2.49
C ALA A 146 6.16 1.57 3.98
N GLY A 147 5.04 0.98 4.41
CA GLY A 147 4.59 0.97 5.80
C GLY A 147 5.55 0.21 6.70
N GLY A 148 5.93 -1.01 6.29
CA GLY A 148 6.91 -1.84 7.01
C GLY A 148 8.29 -1.20 7.11
N ALA A 149 8.78 -0.53 6.07
CA ALA A 149 10.02 0.23 6.13
C ALA A 149 9.95 1.36 7.17
N GLY A 150 8.82 2.09 7.21
CA GLY A 150 8.57 3.13 8.21
C GLY A 150 8.55 2.60 9.64
N VAL A 151 7.83 1.50 9.88
CA VAL A 151 7.80 0.82 11.19
C VAL A 151 9.19 0.32 11.59
N ASN A 152 9.95 -0.26 10.65
CA ASN A 152 11.33 -0.66 10.90
C ASN A 152 12.22 0.53 11.26
N LEU A 153 12.04 1.68 10.60
CA LEU A 153 12.76 2.91 10.91
C LEU A 153 12.41 3.42 12.32
N GLY A 154 11.13 3.39 12.71
CA GLY A 154 10.70 3.70 14.07
C GLY A 154 11.28 2.75 15.12
N LEU A 155 11.26 1.43 14.86
CA LEU A 155 11.89 0.44 15.73
C LEU A 155 13.42 0.62 15.81
N ALA A 156 14.07 1.02 14.72
CA ALA A 156 15.50 1.26 14.70
C ALA A 156 15.93 2.41 15.62
N TYR A 157 15.03 3.36 15.91
CA TYR A 157 15.25 4.38 16.94
C TYR A 157 15.40 3.77 18.34
N LEU A 158 14.58 2.76 18.66
CA LEU A 158 14.51 2.09 19.96
C LEU A 158 15.51 0.94 20.12
N ARG A 159 16.02 0.38 19.01
CA ARG A 159 16.93 -0.77 19.06
C ARG A 159 18.29 -0.39 19.66
N PRO A 160 18.90 -1.29 20.45
CA PRO A 160 20.26 -1.08 20.94
C PRO A 160 21.26 -1.03 19.79
N ARG A 161 22.42 -0.38 20.04
CA ARG A 161 23.49 -0.12 19.06
C ARG A 161 23.89 -1.31 18.15
N PRO A 162 23.84 -2.59 18.57
CA PRO A 162 24.24 -3.69 17.69
C PRO A 162 23.34 -3.89 16.46
N SER A 163 22.04 -3.56 16.52
CA SER A 163 21.06 -3.93 15.47
C SER A 163 21.07 -3.01 14.25
N TYR A 164 21.58 -1.79 14.42
CA TYR A 164 21.86 -0.84 13.34
C TYR A 164 23.16 -0.11 13.71
N GLN A 165 24.29 -0.68 13.29
CA GLN A 165 25.61 -0.12 13.53
C GLN A 165 25.77 1.17 12.70
N GLY A 166 26.13 2.28 13.36
CA GLY A 166 26.55 3.49 12.66
C GLY A 166 26.15 4.79 13.33
N GLU A 167 26.57 5.88 12.69
CA GLU A 167 26.23 7.24 13.08
C GLU A 167 24.71 7.45 13.10
N LYS A 168 24.25 8.19 14.11
CA LYS A 168 22.86 8.63 14.21
C LYS A 168 22.72 9.99 13.53
N TRP A 169 21.62 10.21 12.83
CA TRP A 169 21.19 11.52 12.33
C TRP A 169 19.82 11.81 12.93
N LEU A 170 19.71 12.90 13.71
CA LEU A 170 18.50 13.22 14.50
C LEU A 170 18.01 12.07 15.39
N GLY A 171 18.94 11.26 15.93
CA GLY A 171 18.64 10.10 16.77
C GLY A 171 18.31 8.81 16.01
N LEU A 172 18.02 8.88 14.71
CA LEU A 172 17.78 7.72 13.84
C LEU A 172 19.09 7.18 13.27
N PRO A 173 19.31 5.85 13.22
CA PRO A 173 20.49 5.29 12.57
C PRO A 173 20.51 5.64 11.07
N LYS A 174 21.60 6.24 10.57
CA LYS A 174 21.73 6.60 9.14
C LYS A 174 21.47 5.42 8.20
N GLU A 175 21.86 4.23 8.62
CA GLU A 175 21.68 3.02 7.83
C GLU A 175 20.21 2.57 7.74
N ALA A 176 19.38 2.85 8.76
CA ALA A 176 17.93 2.58 8.71
C ALA A 176 17.21 3.53 7.75
N ILE A 177 17.66 4.79 7.69
CA ILE A 177 17.17 5.77 6.70
C ILE A 177 17.55 5.31 5.29
N ARG A 178 18.82 4.90 5.08
CA ARG A 178 19.29 4.36 3.80
C ARG A 178 18.51 3.12 3.38
N ASP A 179 18.20 2.23 4.30
CA ASP A 179 17.36 1.06 4.02
C ASP A 179 15.97 1.44 3.56
N THR A 180 15.34 2.41 4.22
CA THR A 180 14.03 2.94 3.81
C THR A 180 14.10 3.48 2.38
N LEU A 181 15.10 4.32 2.07
CA LEU A 181 15.31 4.84 0.71
C LEU A 181 15.56 3.74 -0.33
N ARG A 182 16.33 2.70 0.02
CA ARG A 182 16.58 1.55 -0.86
C ARG A 182 15.30 0.74 -1.13
N ILE A 183 14.44 0.58 -0.14
CA ILE A 183 13.13 -0.07 -0.33
C ILE A 183 12.25 0.78 -1.25
N TYR A 184 12.34 2.11 -1.17
CA TYR A 184 11.59 3.00 -2.06
C TYR A 184 11.97 2.89 -3.54
N ILE A 185 13.18 2.40 -3.85
CA ILE A 185 13.57 2.03 -5.23
C ILE A 185 12.63 0.96 -5.79
N LEU A 186 12.05 0.10 -4.96
CA LEU A 186 11.04 -0.88 -5.36
C LEU A 186 9.61 -0.31 -5.29
N VAL A 187 9.30 0.47 -4.24
CA VAL A 187 7.96 1.04 -4.02
C VAL A 187 7.52 1.93 -5.20
N LEU A 188 8.42 2.78 -5.71
CA LEU A 188 8.13 3.70 -6.81
C LEU A 188 7.67 2.99 -8.10
N PRO A 189 8.46 2.08 -8.69
CA PRO A 189 8.04 1.39 -9.91
C PRO A 189 6.83 0.48 -9.69
N LEU A 190 6.66 -0.08 -8.49
CA LEU A 190 5.49 -0.90 -8.18
C LEU A 190 4.20 -0.08 -8.14
N PHE A 191 4.19 1.09 -7.48
CA PHE A 191 3.01 1.97 -7.52
C PHE A 191 2.73 2.49 -8.93
N LEU A 192 3.78 2.85 -9.69
CA LEU A 192 3.60 3.28 -11.07
C LEU A 192 2.98 2.15 -11.91
N GLY A 193 3.51 0.93 -11.81
CA GLY A 193 2.96 -0.23 -12.50
C GLY A 193 1.52 -0.54 -12.10
N ALA A 194 1.19 -0.45 -10.80
CA ALA A 194 -0.17 -0.61 -10.30
C ALA A 194 -1.14 0.43 -10.89
N SER A 195 -0.71 1.70 -10.92
CA SER A 195 -1.53 2.79 -11.45
C SER A 195 -1.67 2.70 -12.98
N LEU A 196 -0.62 2.30 -13.70
CA LEU A 196 -0.72 2.07 -15.14
C LEU A 196 -1.64 0.88 -15.45
N TRP A 197 -1.56 -0.20 -14.68
CA TRP A 197 -2.48 -1.33 -14.78
C TRP A 197 -3.94 -0.89 -14.62
N GLU A 198 -4.24 -0.21 -13.51
CA GLU A 198 -5.61 0.17 -13.14
C GLU A 198 -6.31 1.03 -14.20
N PHE A 199 -5.56 1.93 -14.88
CA PHE A 199 -6.16 2.91 -15.79
C PHE A 199 -5.92 2.63 -17.29
N LEU A 200 -4.93 1.81 -17.65
CA LEU A 200 -4.62 1.48 -19.05
C LEU A 200 -5.03 0.06 -19.45
N ALA A 201 -5.05 -0.89 -18.51
CA ALA A 201 -5.46 -2.27 -18.78
C ALA A 201 -6.96 -2.51 -18.49
N ALA A 202 -7.63 -1.55 -17.84
CA ALA A 202 -9.06 -1.55 -17.59
C ALA A 202 -9.92 -1.03 -18.76
#